data_AF-A0A2V4FTI1-F1
#
_entry.id   AF-A0A2V4FTI1-F1
#
_cell.length_a   1.000
_cell.length_b   1.000
_cell.length_c   1.000
_cell.angle_alpha   90.00
_cell.angle_beta   90.00
_cell.angle_gamma   90.00
#
_symmetry.space_group_name_H-M   'P 1'
#
loop_
_entity.id
_entity.type
_entity.pdbx_description
1 polymer ?
#
loop_
_entity_poly.entity_id
_entity_poly.type
_entity_poly.pdbx_seq_one_letter_code
_entity_poly.pdbx_strand_id
1 'polypeptide(L)'
;MKEQYTTSVKVEGKGDSKAKAFASALANVQGAVLKSTNNILLRIEPQDVSVVRAEEKITKEKFLFFFLPRERKSYAVSLEITVNVTIINTEKVVFVTK
;
A
#
# COMPACT_ATOMS: atom_id res chain seq x y z
N MET A 1 -25.80 -0.89 -9.32
CA MET A 1 -25.69 -1.65 -8.06
C MET A 1 -24.65 -2.72 -8.28
N LYS A 2 -23.59 -2.78 -7.46
CA LYS A 2 -22.34 -3.55 -7.68
C LYS A 2 -21.65 -3.27 -9.01
N GLU A 3 -20.57 -2.51 -8.95
CA GLU A 3 -19.72 -2.20 -10.11
C GLU A 3 -18.31 -2.73 -9.85
N GLN A 4 -17.65 -3.21 -10.91
CA GLN A 4 -16.27 -3.68 -10.86
C GLN A 4 -15.46 -2.87 -11.85
N TYR A 5 -14.29 -2.42 -11.43
CA TYR A 5 -13.35 -1.76 -12.33
C TYR A 5 -11.92 -2.09 -11.94
N THR A 6 -11.05 -2.07 -12.95
CA THR A 6 -9.61 -2.27 -12.77
C THR A 6 -8.93 -0.91 -12.71
N THR A 7 -8.06 -0.71 -11.73
CA THR A 7 -7.26 0.52 -11.63
C THR A 7 -5.84 0.19 -11.15
N SER A 8 -4.88 1.02 -11.54
CA SER A 8 -3.50 0.91 -11.09
C SER A 8 -3.20 1.98 -10.06
N VAL A 9 -2.67 1.57 -8.91
CA VAL A 9 -2.31 2.46 -7.81
C VAL A 9 -0.82 2.37 -7.52
N LYS A 10 -0.21 3.53 -7.29
CA LYS A 10 1.18 3.62 -6.84
C LYS A 10 1.21 3.75 -5.33
N VAL A 11 1.92 2.85 -4.68
CA VAL A 11 2.06 2.81 -3.23
C VAL A 11 3.53 2.72 -2.83
N GLU A 12 3.85 3.34 -1.71
CA GLU A 12 5.19 3.30 -1.13
C GLU A 12 5.15 2.59 0.22
N GLY A 13 6.23 1.88 0.54
CA GLY A 13 6.40 1.18 1.80
C GLY A 13 7.83 1.22 2.28
N LYS A 14 8.00 1.24 3.60
CA LYS A 14 9.31 1.26 4.25
C LYS A 14 9.38 0.21 5.35
N GLY A 15 10.56 -0.36 5.58
CA GLY A 15 10.75 -1.38 6.60
C GLY A 15 12.22 -1.60 6.94
N ASP A 16 12.48 -2.21 8.09
CA ASP A 16 13.81 -2.67 8.51
C ASP A 16 14.24 -3.99 7.82
N SER A 17 13.30 -4.64 7.12
CA SER A 17 13.51 -5.81 6.27
C SER A 17 12.73 -5.65 4.97
N LYS A 18 13.15 -6.39 3.93
CA LYS A 18 12.46 -6.43 2.64
C LYS A 18 10.96 -6.75 2.82
N ALA A 19 10.65 -7.84 3.54
CA ALA A 19 9.27 -8.28 3.77
C ALA A 19 8.41 -7.19 4.43
N LYS A 20 8.93 -6.50 5.45
CA LYS A 20 8.20 -5.40 6.10
C LYS A 20 7.99 -4.20 5.18
N ALA A 21 8.95 -3.86 4.31
CA ALA A 21 8.77 -2.78 3.35
C ALA A 21 7.65 -3.10 2.34
N PHE A 22 7.60 -4.33 1.82
CA PHE A 22 6.52 -4.78 0.95
C PHE A 22 5.17 -4.84 1.67
N ALA A 23 5.11 -5.39 2.89
CA ALA A 23 3.89 -5.43 3.68
C ALA A 23 3.35 -4.01 3.97
N SER A 24 4.25 -3.08 4.30
CA SER A 24 3.90 -1.67 4.50
C SER A 24 3.32 -1.04 3.22
N ALA A 25 3.88 -1.33 2.05
CA ALA A 25 3.36 -0.82 0.78
C ALA A 25 1.97 -1.38 0.47
N LEU A 26 1.77 -2.69 0.64
CA LEU A 26 0.49 -3.37 0.40
C LEU A 26 -0.62 -2.87 1.34
N ALA A 27 -0.29 -2.58 2.60
CA ALA A 27 -1.23 -2.01 3.55
C ALA A 27 -1.77 -0.63 3.10
N ASN A 28 -0.98 0.13 2.34
CA ASN A 28 -1.37 1.44 1.84
C ASN A 28 -2.29 1.38 0.61
N VAL A 29 -2.49 0.21 -0.02
CA VAL A 29 -3.31 0.03 -1.23
C VAL A 29 -4.77 0.42 -0.97
N GLN A 30 -5.35 0.00 0.15
CA GLN A 30 -6.73 0.32 0.48
C GLN A 30 -6.95 1.83 0.57
N GLY A 31 -6.05 2.54 1.27
CA GLY A 31 -6.11 4.00 1.37
C GLY A 31 -5.92 4.69 0.03
N ALA A 32 -5.05 4.17 -0.84
CA ALA A 32 -4.86 4.70 -2.19
C ALA A 32 -6.10 4.56 -3.07
N VAL A 33 -6.80 3.42 -2.98
CA VAL A 33 -8.06 3.17 -3.71
C VAL A 33 -9.22 4.01 -3.15
N LEU A 34 -9.29 4.20 -1.83
CA LEU A 34 -10.33 5.06 -1.22
C LEU A 34 -10.21 6.52 -1.67
N LYS A 35 -9.01 7.02 -1.92
CA LYS A 35 -8.81 8.40 -2.41
C LYS A 35 -9.36 8.64 -3.83
N SER A 36 -9.59 7.58 -4.61
CA SER A 36 -10.08 7.71 -5.99
C SER A 36 -11.60 7.64 -6.10
N THR A 37 -12.34 7.31 -5.02
CA THR A 37 -13.80 7.16 -5.07
C THR A 37 -14.48 7.40 -3.72
N ASN A 38 -15.66 8.01 -3.75
CA ASN A 38 -16.55 8.15 -2.59
C ASN A 38 -17.51 6.95 -2.40
N ASN A 39 -17.40 5.90 -3.22
CA ASN A 39 -18.26 4.72 -3.16
C ASN A 39 -17.80 3.74 -2.08
N ILE A 40 -18.72 2.89 -1.60
CA ILE A 40 -18.39 1.85 -0.62
C ILE A 40 -17.58 0.75 -1.31
N LEU A 41 -16.35 0.53 -0.87
CA LEU A 41 -15.50 -0.56 -1.35
C LEU A 41 -15.91 -1.88 -0.69
N LEU A 42 -16.22 -2.90 -1.50
CA LEU A 42 -16.55 -4.25 -1.02
C LEU A 42 -15.35 -5.18 -1.04
N ARG A 43 -14.53 -5.10 -2.10
CA ARG A 43 -13.39 -5.99 -2.31
C ARG A 43 -12.33 -5.28 -3.13
N ILE A 44 -11.08 -5.43 -2.73
CA ILE A 44 -9.90 -5.03 -3.49
C ILE A 44 -9.10 -6.30 -3.71
N GLU A 45 -8.86 -6.65 -4.96
CA GLU A 45 -8.08 -7.82 -5.32
C GLU A 45 -6.87 -7.39 -6.15
N PRO A 46 -5.63 -7.59 -5.66
CA PRO A 46 -4.44 -7.35 -6.47
C PRO A 46 -4.37 -8.39 -7.59
N GLN A 47 -4.27 -7.91 -8.83
CA GLN A 47 -4.09 -8.73 -10.03
C GLN A 47 -2.62 -8.81 -10.41
N ASP A 48 -1.92 -7.69 -10.34
CA ASP A 48 -0.50 -7.60 -10.67
C ASP A 48 0.23 -6.64 -9.73
N VAL A 49 1.49 -6.94 -9.44
CA VAL A 49 2.37 -6.14 -8.60
C VAL A 49 3.70 -5.95 -9.30
N SER A 50 3.99 -4.71 -9.68
CA SER A 50 5.23 -4.31 -10.34
C SER A 50 6.07 -3.44 -9.42
N VAL A 51 7.36 -3.76 -9.29
CA VAL A 51 8.31 -2.96 -8.49
C VAL A 51 8.87 -1.84 -9.36
N VAL A 52 8.47 -0.60 -9.06
CA VAL A 52 8.97 0.59 -9.77
C VAL A 52 10.32 1.03 -9.21
N ARG A 53 10.48 0.96 -7.88
CA ARG A 53 11.70 1.37 -7.19
C ARG A 53 11.94 0.52 -5.95
N ALA A 54 13.19 0.14 -5.72
CA ALA A 54 13.61 -0.54 -4.50
C ALA A 54 14.96 0.03 -4.06
N GLU A 55 15.00 0.54 -2.83
CA GLU A 55 16.19 1.13 -2.23
C GLU A 55 16.56 0.38 -0.94
N GLU A 56 17.86 0.16 -0.77
CA GLU A 56 18.45 -0.29 0.47
C GLU A 56 19.39 0.79 0.99
N LYS A 57 19.18 1.17 2.26
CA LYS A 57 20.05 2.10 2.97
C LYS A 57 20.65 1.39 4.17
N ILE A 58 21.98 1.36 4.22
CA ILE A 58 22.75 0.80 5.32
C ILE A 58 23.32 1.97 6.11
N THR A 59 22.95 2.07 7.38
CA THR A 59 23.45 3.10 8.30
C THR A 59 24.26 2.43 9.39
N LYS A 60 25.52 2.84 9.56
CA LYS A 60 26.40 2.35 10.62
C LYS A 60 26.31 3.29 11.81
N GLU A 61 25.61 2.84 12.85
CA GLU A 61 25.47 3.61 14.08
C GLU A 61 26.72 3.38 14.94
N LYS A 62 27.47 4.46 15.21
CA LYS A 62 28.58 4.44 16.16
C LYS A 62 28.03 4.89 17.52
N PHE A 63 27.73 3.93 18.38
CA PHE A 63 27.27 4.24 19.73
C PHE A 63 28.45 4.63 20.61
N LEU A 64 28.28 5.71 21.39
CA LEU A 64 29.28 6.45 22.19
C LEU A 64 30.55 5.66 22.57
N PHE A 65 31.61 5.81 21.77
CA PHE A 65 33.03 5.47 22.00
C PHE A 65 33.47 4.08 22.50
N PHE A 66 32.57 3.12 22.80
CA PHE A 66 32.95 1.77 23.25
C PHE A 66 32.15 0.60 22.67
N PHE A 67 31.08 0.85 21.92
CA PHE A 67 30.13 -0.20 21.57
C PHE A 67 30.32 -0.75 20.16
N LEU A 68 30.09 -2.07 20.03
CA LEU A 68 30.08 -2.83 18.79
C LEU A 68 29.25 -2.08 17.73
N PRO A 69 29.86 -1.62 16.62
CA PRO A 69 29.14 -0.85 15.62
C PRO A 69 28.04 -1.72 15.00
N ARG A 70 26.79 -1.28 15.13
CA ARG A 70 25.63 -1.98 14.56
C ARG A 70 25.31 -1.39 13.19
N GLU A 71 25.16 -2.27 12.21
CA GLU A 71 24.61 -1.91 10.91
C GLU A 71 23.09 -2.00 10.97
N ARG A 72 22.43 -0.87 10.71
CA ARG A 72 20.98 -0.82 10.55
C ARG A 72 20.67 -0.74 9.07
N LYS A 73 19.91 -1.73 8.58
CA LYS A 73 19.39 -1.76 7.22
C LYS A 73 17.98 -1.19 7.22
N SER A 74 17.67 -0.38 6.22
CA SER A 74 16.33 0.10 5.94
C SER A 74 16.06 -0.06 4.46
N TYR A 75 14.86 -0.54 4.15
CA TYR A 75 14.38 -0.81 2.81
C TYR A 75 13.21 0.12 2.52
N ALA A 76 13.21 0.70 1.32
CA ALA A 76 12.09 1.46 0.79
C ALA A 76 11.71 0.88 -0.57
N VAL A 77 10.42 0.71 -0.81
CA VAL A 77 9.88 0.18 -2.06
C VAL A 77 8.76 1.06 -2.57
N SER A 78 8.73 1.28 -3.87
CA SER A 78 7.62 1.90 -4.59
C SER A 78 7.05 0.85 -5.54
N LEU A 79 5.78 0.52 -5.35
CA LEU A 79 5.07 -0.51 -6.10
C LEU A 79 3.98 0.14 -6.94
N GLU A 80 3.81 -0.37 -8.16
CA GLU A 80 2.64 -0.13 -8.99
C GLU A 80 1.80 -1.39 -8.98
N ILE A 81 0.58 -1.28 -8.49
CA ILE A 81 -0.30 -2.43 -8.24
C ILE A 81 -1.56 -2.24 -9.04
N THR A 82 -1.85 -3.21 -9.90
CA THR A 82 -3.12 -3.27 -10.62
C THR A 82 -4.11 -4.02 -9.76
N VAL A 83 -5.19 -3.35 -9.36
CA VAL A 83 -6.23 -3.89 -8.49
C VAL A 83 -7.56 -3.95 -9.23
N ASN A 84 -8.30 -5.03 -9.01
CA ASN A 84 -9.72 -5.08 -9.32
C ASN A 84 -10.50 -4.65 -8.08
N VAL A 85 -11.32 -3.62 -8.23
CA VAL A 85 -12.09 -3.02 -7.15
C VAL A 85 -13.56 -3.27 -7.40
N THR A 86 -14.24 -3.86 -6.42
CA THR A 86 -15.69 -4.00 -6.40
C THR A 86 -16.29 -2.95 -5.49
N ILE A 87 -17.20 -2.14 -6.01
CA ILE A 87 -17.85 -1.05 -5.27
C ILE A 87 -19.38 -1.16 -5.26
N ILE A 88 -20.01 -0.59 -4.24
CA ILE A 88 -21.43 -0.23 -4.27
C ILE A 88 -21.54 1.27 -4.43
N ASN A 89 -22.16 1.69 -5.54
CA ASN A 89 -22.57 3.07 -5.72
C ASN A 89 -23.79 3.36 -4.82
N THR A 90 -23.58 4.25 -3.85
CA THR A 90 -24.58 4.65 -2.84
C THR A 90 -25.65 5.58 -3.37
N GLU A 91 -25.38 6.32 -4.45
CA GLU A 91 -26.37 7.21 -5.09
C GLU A 91 -27.50 6.41 -5.76
N LYS A 92 -27.22 5.16 -6.13
CA LYS A 92 -28.21 4.24 -6.71
C LYS A 92 -29.01 3.48 -5.65
N VAL A 93 -28.83 3.77 -4.36
CA VAL A 93 -29.56 3.12 -3.26
C VAL A 93 -30.76 3.98 -2.88
N VAL A 94 -31.97 3.42 -3.04
CA VAL A 94 -33.22 4.09 -2.66
C VAL A 94 -33.46 3.88 -1.18
N PHE A 95 -33.38 4.96 -0.40
CA PHE A 95 -33.74 4.96 1.02
C PHE A 95 -35.23 5.28 1.16
N VAL A 96 -35.95 4.49 1.94
CA VAL A 96 -37.36 4.74 2.29
C VAL A 96 -37.45 5.30 3.71
N THR A 97 -38.17 6.40 3.87
CA THR A 97 -38.43 7.03 5.17
C THR A 97 -39.49 6.22 5.92
N LYS A 98 -39.30 6.05 7.23
CA LYS A 98 -40.22 5.32 8.11
C LYS A 98 -41.27 6.23 8.71
#